data_AF-A0A528N220-F1
#
_entry.id   AF-A0A528N220-F1
#
_cell.length_a   1.000
_cell.length_b   1.000
_cell.length_c   1.000
_cell.angle_alpha   90.00
_cell.angle_beta   90.00
_cell.angle_gamma   90.00
#
_symmetry.space_group_name_H-M   'P 1'
#
loop_
_entity.id
_entity.type
_entity.pdbx_description
1 polymer ?
#
loop_
_entity_poly.entity_id
_entity_poly.type
_entity_poly.pdbx_seq_one_letter_code
_entity_poly.pdbx_strand_id
1 'polypeptide(L)'
;LMDIPVFHDDQHGTAIISAAGLINALEITGRDMKTTKMVCNGAGAAGVACIELMKAMGFAPENIILCDTKGVVFQGRTEGM
;
A
#
# COMPACT_ATOMS: atom_id res chain seq x y z
N LEU A 1 -12.99 22.25 3.11
CA LEU A 1 -13.88 21.06 3.20
C LEU A 1 -15.10 21.31 2.33
N MET A 2 -15.65 20.27 1.71
CA MET A 2 -16.92 20.36 0.97
C MET A 2 -18.08 19.87 1.83
N ASP A 3 -19.29 20.31 1.52
CA ASP A 3 -20.52 19.93 2.24
C ASP A 3 -21.08 18.56 1.80
N ILE A 4 -20.37 17.88 0.91
CA ILE A 4 -20.71 16.54 0.42
C ILE A 4 -19.51 15.60 0.60
N PRO A 5 -19.76 14.30 0.86
CA PRO A 5 -18.68 13.32 0.91
C PRO A 5 -18.01 13.22 -0.47
N VAL A 6 -16.68 13.25 -0.46
CA VAL A 6 -15.86 13.08 -1.67
C VAL A 6 -15.03 11.82 -1.51
N PHE A 7 -15.06 10.98 -2.55
CA PHE A 7 -14.35 9.71 -2.60
C PHE A 7 -13.62 9.61 -3.93
N HIS A 8 -12.33 9.28 -3.89
CA HIS A 8 -11.54 9.02 -5.08
C HIS A 8 -11.44 7.51 -5.30
N ASP A 9 -12.08 7.00 -6.35
CA ASP A 9 -12.18 5.56 -6.58
C ASP A 9 -10.81 4.90 -6.80
N ASP A 10 -9.95 5.51 -7.61
CA ASP A 10 -8.60 4.96 -7.85
C ASP A 10 -7.73 4.93 -6.58
N GLN A 11 -7.97 5.78 -5.58
CA GLN A 11 -7.19 5.76 -4.33
C GLN A 11 -7.89 4.89 -3.28
N HIS A 12 -9.07 5.33 -2.83
CA HIS A 12 -9.79 4.70 -1.73
C HIS A 12 -10.40 3.34 -2.15
N GLY A 13 -11.04 3.27 -3.32
CA GLY A 13 -11.67 2.05 -3.82
C GLY A 13 -10.64 0.94 -4.05
N THR A 14 -9.55 1.29 -4.74
CA THR A 14 -8.42 0.38 -4.97
C THR A 14 -7.77 -0.08 -3.67
N ALA A 15 -7.58 0.82 -2.70
CA ALA A 15 -7.03 0.46 -1.39
C ALA A 15 -7.93 -0.55 -0.65
N ILE A 16 -9.24 -0.29 -0.58
CA ILE A 16 -10.21 -1.15 0.13
C ILE A 16 -10.21 -2.57 -0.45
N ILE A 17 -10.32 -2.71 -1.78
CA ILE A 17 -10.39 -4.05 -2.38
C ILE A 17 -9.05 -4.78 -2.32
N SER A 18 -7.93 -4.07 -2.46
CA SER A 18 -6.59 -4.63 -2.29
C SER A 18 -6.37 -5.14 -0.86
N ALA A 19 -6.86 -4.41 0.14
CA ALA A 19 -6.85 -4.82 1.54
C ALA A 19 -7.58 -6.14 1.78
N ALA A 20 -8.82 -6.22 1.29
CA ALA A 20 -9.64 -7.41 1.43
C ALA A 20 -8.97 -8.64 0.79
N GLY A 21 -8.39 -8.46 -0.41
CA GLY A 21 -7.63 -9.51 -1.08
C GLY A 21 -6.41 -9.97 -0.29
N LEU A 22 -5.63 -9.03 0.26
CA LEU A 22 -4.44 -9.36 1.04
C LEU A 22 -4.79 -10.08 2.35
N ILE A 23 -5.83 -9.66 3.08
CA ILE A 23 -6.31 -10.34 4.29
C ILE A 23 -6.59 -11.82 3.98
N ASN A 24 -7.38 -12.08 2.94
CA ASN A 24 -7.73 -13.45 2.56
C ASN A 24 -6.49 -14.26 2.14
N ALA A 25 -5.55 -13.63 1.41
CA ALA A 25 -4.32 -14.28 1.02
C ALA A 25 -3.45 -14.66 2.23
N LEU A 26 -3.36 -13.80 3.24
CA LEU A 26 -2.63 -14.08 4.48
C LEU A 26 -3.28 -15.22 5.26
N GLU A 27 -4.61 -15.22 5.39
CA GLU A 27 -5.35 -16.28 6.06
C GLU A 27 -5.14 -17.65 5.40
N ILE A 28 -5.34 -17.74 4.09
CA ILE A 28 -5.22 -19.00 3.33
C ILE A 28 -3.78 -19.52 3.32
N THR A 29 -2.78 -18.63 3.44
CA THR A 29 -1.37 -19.00 3.47
C THR A 29 -0.80 -19.14 4.89
N GLY A 30 -1.59 -18.90 5.94
CA GLY A 30 -1.15 -18.96 7.33
C GLY A 30 -0.08 -17.92 7.68
N ARG A 31 -0.10 -16.75 7.04
CA ARG A 31 0.90 -15.68 7.20
C ARG A 31 0.38 -14.56 8.10
N ASP A 32 1.30 -13.94 8.84
CA ASP A 32 1.00 -12.80 9.73
C ASP A 32 1.39 -11.47 9.05
N MET A 33 0.53 -10.45 9.16
CA MET A 33 0.79 -9.09 8.66
C MET A 33 2.06 -8.45 9.25
N LYS A 34 2.48 -8.88 10.45
CA LYS A 34 3.65 -8.35 11.16
C LYS A 34 4.97 -8.93 10.65
N THR A 35 4.94 -10.10 10.02
CA THR A 35 6.15 -10.80 9.56
C THR A 35 6.23 -10.96 8.04
N THR A 36 5.09 -10.80 7.35
CA THR A 36 5.03 -10.86 5.90
C THR A 36 5.69 -9.64 5.27
N LYS A 37 6.51 -9.86 4.23
CA LYS A 37 7.06 -8.80 3.39
C LYS A 37 6.17 -8.56 2.17
N MET A 38 5.96 -7.29 1.85
CA MET A 38 5.18 -6.85 0.69
C MET A 38 6.03 -5.95 -0.20
N VAL A 39 5.93 -6.16 -1.51
CA VAL A 39 6.49 -5.24 -2.51
C VAL A 39 5.32 -4.61 -3.27
N CYS A 40 5.23 -3.28 -3.24
CA CYS A 40 4.33 -2.52 -4.09
C CYS A 40 5.12 -1.99 -5.29
N ASN A 41 4.75 -2.42 -6.50
CA ASN A 41 5.38 -1.95 -7.73
C ASN A 41 4.49 -0.89 -8.40
N GLY A 42 4.82 0.37 -8.16
CA GLY A 42 4.08 1.55 -8.60
C GLY A 42 3.86 2.54 -7.47
N ALA A 43 4.58 3.66 -7.48
CA ALA A 43 4.46 4.76 -6.50
C ALA A 43 3.42 5.83 -6.87
N GLY A 44 2.37 5.43 -7.59
CA GLY A 44 1.23 6.31 -7.89
C GLY A 44 0.27 6.44 -6.70
N ALA A 45 -0.73 7.33 -6.84
CA ALA A 45 -1.68 7.62 -5.77
C ALA A 45 -2.43 6.38 -5.25
N ALA A 46 -2.82 5.47 -6.14
CA ALA A 46 -3.45 4.20 -5.77
C ALA A 46 -2.53 3.30 -4.92
N GLY A 47 -1.27 3.11 -5.34
CA GLY A 47 -0.30 2.26 -4.64
C GLY A 47 0.04 2.81 -3.25
N VAL A 48 0.22 4.12 -3.15
CA VAL A 48 0.43 4.80 -1.86
C VAL A 48 -0.80 4.65 -0.95
N ALA A 49 -2.01 4.84 -1.48
CA ALA A 49 -3.24 4.65 -0.71
C ALA A 49 -3.40 3.21 -0.19
N CYS A 50 -3.08 2.19 -1.02
CA CYS A 50 -3.06 0.79 -0.58
C CYS A 50 -2.08 0.57 0.57
N ILE A 51 -0.84 1.07 0.45
CA ILE A 51 0.19 0.94 1.49
C ILE A 51 -0.23 1.61 2.79
N GLU A 52 -0.74 2.84 2.72
CA GLU A 52 -1.18 3.56 3.93
C GLU A 52 -2.35 2.86 4.61
N LEU A 53 -3.32 2.32 3.85
CA LEU A 53 -4.39 1.52 4.44
C LEU A 53 -3.84 0.23 5.08
N MET A 54 -2.89 -0.47 4.44
CA MET A 54 -2.28 -1.69 5.02
C MET A 54 -1.57 -1.39 6.34
N LYS A 55 -0.81 -0.29 6.39
CA LYS A 55 -0.14 0.17 7.62
C LYS A 55 -1.16 0.49 8.70
N ALA A 56 -2.24 1.20 8.38
CA ALA A 56 -3.31 1.52 9.32
C ALA A 56 -4.00 0.26 9.87
N MET A 57 -4.05 -0.82 9.10
CA MET A 57 -4.62 -2.11 9.50
C MET A 57 -3.64 -2.99 10.30
N GLY A 58 -2.38 -2.59 10.46
CA GLY A 58 -1.39 -3.28 11.29
C GLY A 58 -0.28 -4.01 10.54
N PHE A 59 -0.16 -3.81 9.22
CA PHE A 59 1.00 -4.30 8.46
C PHE A 59 2.27 -3.54 8.88
N ALA A 60 3.35 -4.27 9.16
CA ALA A 60 4.59 -3.69 9.64
C ALA A 60 5.25 -2.80 8.55
N PRO A 61 5.43 -1.47 8.76
CA PRO A 61 5.98 -0.58 7.74
C PRO A 61 7.38 -0.98 7.25
N GLU A 62 8.22 -1.53 8.12
CA GLU A 62 9.56 -2.02 7.81
C GLU A 62 9.57 -3.21 6.83
N ASN A 63 8.43 -3.88 6.66
CA ASN A 63 8.25 -5.00 5.74
C ASN A 63 7.68 -4.58 4.38
N ILE A 64 7.49 -3.28 4.13
CA ILE A 64 6.95 -2.74 2.88
C ILE A 64 8.08 -2.17 2.03
N ILE A 65 8.16 -2.60 0.78
CA ILE A 65 9.08 -2.06 -0.23
C ILE A 65 8.23 -1.41 -1.32
N LEU A 66 8.52 -0.15 -1.64
CA LEU A 66 7.89 0.57 -2.74
C LEU A 66 8.88 0.73 -3.90
N CYS A 67 8.43 0.42 -5.11
CA CYS A 67 9.17 0.64 -6.35
C CYS A 67 8.40 1.59 -7.27
N ASP A 68 9.12 2.39 -8.05
CA ASP A 68 8.59 3.21 -9.13
C ASP A 68 9.38 2.99 -10.44
N THR A 69 9.24 3.91 -11.40
CA THR A 69 9.91 3.82 -12.70
C THR A 69 11.45 3.90 -12.64
N LYS A 70 12.05 4.27 -11.51
CA LYS A 70 13.51 4.27 -11.29
C LYS A 70 13.95 3.20 -10.28
N GLY A 71 13.06 2.29 -9.87
CA GLY A 71 13.35 1.21 -8.95
C GLY A 71 12.91 1.51 -7.52
N VAL A 72 13.63 0.97 -6.54
CA VAL A 72 13.23 1.06 -5.11
C VAL A 72 13.23 2.53 -4.65
N VAL A 73 12.23 2.91 -3.87
CA VAL A 73 12.16 4.21 -3.19
C VAL A 73 12.88 4.10 -1.84
N PHE A 74 13.89 4.94 -1.63
CA PHE A 74 14.69 4.96 -0.41
C PHE A 74 15.21 6.36 -0.09
N GLN A 75 15.55 6.59 1.18
CA GLN A 75 16.10 7.87 1.62
C GLN A 75 17.49 8.11 1.00
N GLY A 76 17.69 9.28 0.40
CA GLY A 76 18.94 9.64 -0.27
C GLY A 76 18.98 9.29 -1.76
N ARG A 77 17.88 8.77 -2.33
CA ARG A 77 17.73 8.63 -3.77
C ARG A 77 17.74 10.00 -4.46
N THR A 78 18.45 10.12 -5.59
CA THR A 78 18.65 11.40 -6.30
C THR A 78 17.76 11.58 -7.54
N GLU A 79 17.12 10.52 -8.02
CA GLU A 79 16.27 10.54 -9.23
C GLU A 79 14.80 10.28 -8.89
N GLY A 80 13.86 11.06 -9.44
CA GLY A 80 12.41 10.80 -9.28
C GLY A 80 11.87 10.97 -7.86
N MET A 81 12.43 11.91 -7.09
CA MET A 81 11.86 12.39 -5.82
C MET A 81 10.78 13.44 -6.04
#